data_AF-A0A838NHL6-F1
#
_entry.id   AF-A0A838NHL6-F1
#
_cell.length_a   1.000
_cell.length_b   1.000
_cell.length_c   1.000
_cell.angle_alpha   90.00
_cell.angle_beta   90.00
_cell.angle_gamma   90.00
#
_symmetry.space_group_name_H-M   'P 1'
#
loop_
_entity.id
_entity.type
_entity.pdbx_description
1 polymer ?
#
loop_
_entity_poly.entity_id
_entity_poly.type
_entity_poly.pdbx_seq_one_letter_code
_entity_poly.pdbx_strand_id
1 'polypeptide(L)'
;MNKHPGNLLQRFHTYLRRLRAGGRSNMYGAVPYLMRRFDLDRDTAFRVICDWVDAQDTAELVGAAGRVPPARLPERTPPAPRVSRKRSRTRG
;
A
#
# COMPACT_ATOMS: atom_id res chain seq x y z
N MET A 1 17.36 35.37 3.65
CA MET A 1 16.24 34.51 3.22
C MET A 1 16.42 33.13 3.83
N ASN A 2 15.77 32.85 4.96
CA ASN A 2 15.90 31.57 5.68
C ASN A 2 15.06 30.50 4.97
N LYS A 3 15.67 29.79 4.01
CA LYS A 3 15.04 28.62 3.38
C LYS A 3 15.04 27.49 4.40
N HIS A 4 13.94 27.31 5.12
CA HIS A 4 13.74 26.15 5.99
C HIS A 4 13.80 24.86 5.16
N PRO A 5 14.79 23.97 5.37
CA PRO A 5 14.92 22.74 4.61
C PRO A 5 13.74 21.78 4.81
N GLY A 6 12.99 21.91 5.92
CA GLY A 6 11.79 21.12 6.20
C GLY A 6 10.64 21.32 5.21
N ASN A 7 10.60 22.42 4.46
CA ASN A 7 9.56 22.67 3.45
C ASN A 7 9.76 21.87 2.16
N LEU A 8 10.99 21.47 1.83
CA LEU A 8 11.27 20.74 0.58
C LEU A 8 10.78 19.29 0.65
N LEU A 9 11.05 18.59 1.76
CA LEU A 9 10.57 17.22 1.99
C LEU A 9 9.03 17.13 1.92
N GLN A 10 8.31 18.05 2.56
CA GLN A 10 6.84 18.09 2.47
C GLN A 10 6.34 18.29 1.02
N ARG A 11 7.04 19.08 0.21
CA ARG A 11 6.69 19.29 -1.19
C ARG A 11 6.92 18.02 -2.02
N PHE A 12 8.02 17.32 -1.79
CA PHE A 12 8.29 16.04 -2.43
C PHE A 12 7.24 15.00 -2.07
N HIS A 13 6.92 14.85 -0.78
CA HIS A 13 5.94 13.88 -0.29
C HIS A 13 4.53 14.17 -0.83
N THR A 14 4.15 15.45 -0.89
CA THR A 14 2.86 15.86 -1.46
C THR A 14 2.78 15.57 -2.96
N TYR A 15 3.89 15.78 -3.68
CA TYR A 15 3.96 15.45 -5.10
C TYR A 15 3.85 13.94 -5.34
N LEU A 16 4.61 13.12 -4.59
CA LEU A 16 4.59 11.66 -4.69
C LEU A 16 3.21 11.06 -4.36
N ARG A 17 2.55 11.57 -3.32
CA ARG A 17 1.19 11.17 -2.96
C ARG A 17 0.17 11.42 -4.08
N ARG A 18 0.25 12.57 -4.75
CA ARG A 18 -0.59 12.87 -5.91
C ARG A 18 -0.28 11.96 -7.10
N LEU A 19 1.00 11.64 -7.31
CA LEU A 19 1.44 10.75 -8.37
C LEU A 19 0.92 9.32 -8.14
N ARG A 20 1.00 8.82 -6.90
CA ARG A 20 0.48 7.50 -6.48
C ARG A 20 -1.02 7.41 -6.65
N ALA A 21 -1.76 8.41 -6.19
CA ALA A 21 -3.22 8.47 -6.31
C ALA A 21 -3.68 8.48 -7.79
N GLY A 22 -2.87 9.02 -8.69
CA GLY A 22 -3.16 9.03 -10.12
C GLY A 22 -2.94 7.68 -10.83
N GLY A 23 -2.29 6.70 -10.20
CA GLY A 23 -2.02 5.38 -10.80
C GLY A 23 -1.13 5.39 -12.05
N ARG A 24 -0.53 6.53 -12.40
CA ARG A 24 0.19 6.74 -13.69
C ARG A 24 1.59 6.13 -13.72
N SER A 25 2.12 5.70 -12.57
CA SER A 25 3.45 5.10 -12.46
C SER A 25 3.62 4.32 -11.16
N ASN A 26 4.43 3.26 -11.22
CA ASN A 26 4.99 2.63 -10.02
C ASN A 26 5.86 3.68 -9.28
N MET A 27 5.97 3.60 -7.95
CA MET A 27 6.70 4.61 -7.15
C MET A 27 8.16 4.77 -7.58
N TYR A 28 8.85 3.69 -7.94
CA TYR A 28 10.20 3.76 -8.49
C TYR A 28 10.26 4.39 -9.90
N GLY A 29 9.14 4.35 -10.64
CA GLY A 29 8.97 5.09 -11.89
C GLY A 29 8.76 6.60 -11.69
N ALA A 30 8.66 7.08 -10.45
CA ALA A 30 8.52 8.50 -10.13
C ALA A 30 9.83 9.30 -10.27
N VAL A 31 10.99 8.63 -10.35
CA VAL A 31 12.33 9.26 -10.45
C VAL A 31 12.40 10.35 -11.52
N PRO A 32 12.09 10.09 -12.81
CA PRO A 32 12.15 11.12 -13.86
C PRO A 32 11.14 12.26 -13.66
N TYR A 33 10.10 12.08 -12.85
CA TYR A 33 9.15 13.14 -12.54
C TYR A 33 9.67 14.06 -11.44
N LEU A 34 10.39 13.53 -10.44
CA LEU A 34 11.05 14.34 -9.42
C LEU A 34 12.22 15.13 -10.00
N MET A 35 13.05 14.49 -10.83
CA MET A 35 14.16 15.15 -11.50
C MET A 35 13.68 16.36 -12.31
N ARG A 36 12.67 16.17 -13.18
CA ARG A 36 12.13 17.26 -14.02
C ARG A 36 11.42 18.36 -13.24
N ARG A 37 10.80 18.04 -12.10
CA ARG A 37 9.98 19.01 -11.35
C ARG A 37 10.79 19.83 -10.34
N PHE A 38 11.84 19.25 -9.77
CA PHE A 38 12.59 19.82 -8.66
C PHE A 38 14.08 20.00 -8.96
N ASP A 39 14.51 19.71 -10.18
CA ASP A 39 15.90 19.82 -10.62
C ASP A 39 16.85 18.98 -9.74
N LEU A 40 16.41 17.74 -9.47
CA LEU A 40 17.16 16.79 -8.65
C LEU A 40 18.01 15.88 -9.53
N ASP A 41 19.18 15.51 -8.99
CA ASP A 41 19.94 14.39 -9.52
C ASP A 41 19.20 13.06 -9.32
N ARG A 42 19.49 12.07 -10.17
CA ARG A 42 18.88 10.75 -10.14
C ARG A 42 19.03 10.08 -8.78
N ASP A 43 20.22 10.11 -8.18
CA ASP A 43 20.49 9.48 -6.89
C ASP A 43 19.71 10.15 -5.76
N THR A 44 19.61 11.48 -5.82
CA THR A 44 18.85 12.26 -4.83
C THR A 44 17.35 11.98 -4.96
N ALA A 45 16.82 11.97 -6.18
CA ALA A 45 15.43 11.64 -6.44
C ALA A 45 15.08 10.20 -6.00
N PHE A 46 15.99 9.25 -6.22
CA PHE A 46 15.82 7.87 -5.78
C PHE A 46 15.79 7.76 -4.25
N ARG A 47 16.73 8.40 -3.54
CA ARG A 47 16.74 8.41 -2.06
C ARG A 47 15.45 8.99 -1.47
N VAL A 48 14.95 10.08 -2.03
CA VAL A 48 13.67 10.70 -1.60
C VAL A 48 12.50 9.73 -1.79
N ILE A 49 12.50 8.93 -2.86
CA ILE A 49 11.45 7.93 -3.09
C ILE A 49 11.56 6.79 -2.07
N CYS A 50 12.76 6.27 -1.81
CA CYS A 50 12.96 5.22 -0.81
C CYS A 50 12.52 5.67 0.58
N ASP A 51 13.00 6.84 1.04
CA ASP A 51 12.62 7.43 2.33
C ASP A 51 11.10 7.58 2.46
N TRP A 52 10.45 8.05 1.39
CA TRP A 52 8.99 8.19 1.39
C TRP A 52 8.26 6.85 1.44
N VAL A 53 8.71 5.83 0.69
CA VAL A 53 8.12 4.49 0.69
C VAL A 53 8.26 3.84 2.07
N ASP A 54 9.44 3.90 2.69
CA ASP A 54 9.70 3.36 4.03
C ASP A 54 8.84 4.06 5.09
N ALA A 55 8.69 5.38 4.98
CA ALA A 55 7.79 6.15 5.84
C ALA A 55 6.32 5.77 5.64
N GLN A 56 5.89 5.43 4.41
CA GLN A 56 4.53 4.94 4.16
C GLN A 56 4.33 3.53 4.69
N ASP A 57 5.28 2.61 4.51
CA ASP A 57 5.18 1.23 5.02
C ASP A 57 5.06 1.24 6.55
N THR A 58 5.90 2.05 7.21
CA THR A 58 5.83 2.29 8.65
C THR A 58 4.48 2.92 9.05
N ALA A 59 3.99 3.90 8.29
CA ALA A 59 2.71 4.56 8.58
C ALA A 59 1.49 3.67 8.33
N GLU A 60 1.54 2.75 7.35
CA GLU A 60 0.49 1.76 7.12
C GLU A 60 0.49 0.70 8.23
N LEU A 61 1.67 0.27 8.70
CA LEU A 61 1.82 -0.59 9.87
C LEU A 61 1.25 0.03 11.16
N VAL A 62 1.54 1.32 11.41
CA VAL A 62 1.05 2.04 12.59
C VAL A 62 -0.44 2.45 12.43
N GLY A 63 -0.85 2.80 11.21
CA GLY A 63 -2.24 3.16 10.87
C GLY A 63 -3.20 1.98 10.88
N ALA A 64 -2.70 0.75 10.66
CA ALA A 64 -3.48 -0.49 10.82
C ALA A 64 -3.88 -0.76 12.29
N ALA A 65 -3.18 -0.19 13.27
CA ALA A 65 -3.57 -0.26 14.68
C ALA A 65 -4.70 0.75 15.04
N GLY A 66 -4.93 1.77 14.22
CA GLY A 66 -5.95 2.81 14.43
C GLY A 66 -7.14 2.77 13.45
N ARG A 67 -7.01 2.11 12.29
CA ARG A 67 -8.17 1.73 11.49
C ARG A 67 -8.76 0.46 12.08
N VAL A 68 -9.86 0.61 12.81
CA VAL A 68 -10.88 -0.44 12.85
C VAL A 68 -11.05 -0.93 11.40
N PRO A 69 -10.71 -2.18 11.07
CA PRO A 69 -11.11 -2.73 9.79
C PRO A 69 -12.63 -2.60 9.74
N PRO A 70 -13.27 -2.19 8.63
CA PRO A 70 -14.70 -2.42 8.51
C PRO A 70 -14.84 -3.92 8.71
N ALA A 71 -15.52 -4.28 9.80
CA ALA A 71 -15.78 -5.65 10.16
C ALA A 71 -16.31 -6.34 8.91
N ARG A 72 -15.45 -7.12 8.23
CA ARG A 72 -15.94 -8.14 7.34
C ARG A 72 -16.70 -9.06 8.27
N LEU A 73 -18.02 -8.95 8.21
CA LEU A 73 -18.93 -9.98 8.69
C LEU A 73 -18.29 -11.33 8.38
N PRO A 74 -18.08 -12.21 9.37
CA PRO A 74 -17.60 -13.55 9.05
C PRO A 74 -18.60 -14.13 8.07
N GLU A 75 -18.11 -14.43 6.87
CA GLU A 75 -18.86 -15.18 5.87
C GLU A 75 -19.50 -16.37 6.60
N ARG A 76 -20.83 -16.37 6.62
CA ARG A 76 -21.61 -17.48 7.14
C ARG A 76 -21.10 -18.72 6.43
N THR A 77 -20.39 -19.55 7.18
CA THR A 77 -20.02 -20.90 6.79
C THR A 77 -21.21 -21.55 6.08
N PRO A 78 -21.06 -22.00 4.82
CA PRO A 78 -22.10 -22.83 4.23
C PRO A 78 -22.20 -24.09 5.10
N PRO A 79 -23.38 -24.44 5.64
CA PRO A 79 -23.51 -25.71 6.34
C PRO A 79 -23.23 -26.82 5.33
N ALA A 80 -22.23 -27.64 5.63
CA ALA A 80 -21.96 -28.87 4.90
C ALA A 80 -23.26 -29.70 4.77
N PRO A 81 -23.60 -30.23 3.59
CA PRO A 81 -24.65 -31.22 3.51
C PRO A 81 -24.19 -32.49 4.23
N ARG A 82 -24.66 -32.68 5.47
CA ARG A 82 -24.71 -34.00 6.12
C ARG A 82 -25.74 -34.83 5.36
N VAL A 83 -25.31 -35.79 4.54
CA VAL A 83 -26.14 -36.98 4.30
C VAL A 83 -25.29 -38.25 4.21
N SER A 84 -25.34 -38.98 5.33
CA SER A 84 -25.42 -40.43 5.46
C SER A 84 -24.52 -41.34 4.63
N ARG A 85 -23.46 -41.78 5.32
CA ARG A 85 -22.93 -43.14 5.28
C ARG A 85 -24.07 -44.16 5.41
N LYS A 86 -24.38 -44.92 4.36
CA LYS A 86 -25.09 -46.19 4.49
C LYS A 86 -24.25 -47.30 3.87
N ARG A 87 -23.59 -48.07 4.74
CA ARG A 87 -23.12 -49.42 4.42
C ARG A 87 -24.34 -50.27 4.07
N SER A 88 -24.27 -51.10 3.03
CA SER A 88 -24.92 -52.41 2.99
C SER A 88 -24.26 -53.28 1.90
N ARG A 89 -23.52 -54.29 2.35
CA ARG A 89 -23.24 -55.54 1.61
C ARG A 89 -24.56 -56.31 1.42
N THR A 90 -24.71 -57.02 0.29
CA THR A 90 -25.20 -58.42 0.06
C THR A 90 -25.78 -58.51 -1.36
N ARG A 91 -25.16 -59.26 -2.29
CA ARG A 91 -25.34 -60.70 -2.61
C ARG A 91 -26.74 -61.01 -3.20
N GLY A 92 -26.73 -61.41 -4.47
CA GLY A 92 -27.82 -62.00 -5.25
C GLY A 92 -27.22 -62.48 -6.55
#